data_AF-A0A4Q3W266-F1
#
_entry.id   AF-A0A4Q3W266-F1
#
_cell.length_a   1.000
_cell.length_b   1.000
_cell.length_c   1.000
_cell.angle_alpha   90.00
_cell.angle_beta   90.00
_cell.angle_gamma   90.00
#
_symmetry.space_group_name_H-M   'P 1'
#
loop_
_entity.id
_entity.type
_entity.pdbx_description
1 polymer ?
#
loop_
_entity_poly.entity_id
_entity_poly.type
_entity_poly.pdbx_seq_one_letter_code
_entity_poly.pdbx_strand_id
1 'polypeptide(L)'
;MGPLSALVLLSAPFQLTEADALVQMRKAAVPIRTVEAKGDFRDLEPLRRAIGGAKIVGLGEATHGSREIFQMKHRLFAFLVERMGFTVFALESSMPKTIAMDRYVTTGEGDLDAAVKAQGFWTWDTEEVRDLLVWMWTYNKNPRHRTKLRVVGVDMQDAYSLWEKLIERIRAAGVKDPAVEETNWYFTQMHAHHFDGAEVLAKAHDLIAAATPAVRKREGEDAVRLLQYQETILRQALADGRKTSARESMLDEHRGTGKALPDLSKKAAERLKSAPDAPELARWGLDILARWNEIAADPGMRTREGVTPRKLREAAQAVGALKDANELRTGVEFLAVILDFVAVPAVLPRDLFMADNLEWVRKTYLPGSKVVFWAHNSHVGRSRMAGHPATVGAYLGDRMKTGYYPLGSAFGEGSFRSSGESMGIATFTV
;
A
#
# COMPACT_ATOMS: atom_id res chain seq x y z
N MET A 1 -12.21 14.54 35.26
CA MET A 1 -10.83 14.08 34.98
C MET A 1 -11.00 12.79 34.18
N GLY A 2 -10.79 12.85 32.86
CA GLY A 2 -11.10 11.74 31.93
C GLY A 2 -10.00 10.67 31.85
N PRO A 3 -10.27 9.50 31.26
CA PRO A 3 -9.35 8.37 31.27
C PRO A 3 -8.18 8.59 30.29
N LEU A 4 -6.98 8.22 30.74
CA LEU A 4 -5.72 8.31 30.00
C LEU A 4 -5.49 6.99 29.23
N SER A 5 -5.37 7.05 27.90
CA SER A 5 -4.96 5.90 27.08
C SER A 5 -3.43 5.72 27.11
N ALA A 6 -2.93 4.48 27.24
CA ALA A 6 -1.50 4.16 27.36
C ALA A 6 -1.02 3.22 26.22
N LEU A 7 0.21 3.45 25.73
CA LEU A 7 0.93 2.57 24.81
C LEU A 7 1.83 1.60 25.61
N VAL A 8 1.85 0.31 25.24
CA VAL A 8 2.61 -0.74 25.95
C VAL A 8 3.53 -1.52 25.00
N LEU A 9 4.76 -1.77 25.42
CA LEU A 9 5.70 -2.71 24.81
C LEU A 9 6.09 -3.75 25.87
N LEU A 10 5.86 -5.05 25.60
CA LEU A 10 6.20 -6.14 26.51
C LEU A 10 7.14 -7.14 25.83
N SER A 11 8.19 -7.52 26.54
CA SER A 11 8.92 -8.77 26.33
C SER A 11 9.23 -9.38 27.70
N ALA A 12 8.57 -10.48 28.08
CA ALA A 12 8.90 -11.24 29.28
C ALA A 12 8.76 -12.75 29.02
N PRO A 13 9.73 -13.59 29.47
CA PRO A 13 9.78 -15.02 29.16
C PRO A 13 9.00 -15.93 30.12
N PHE A 14 8.03 -15.41 30.88
CA PHE A 14 7.18 -16.22 31.78
C PHE A 14 5.71 -15.84 31.63
N GLN A 15 4.81 -16.82 31.73
CA GLN A 15 3.35 -16.59 31.83
C GLN A 15 3.07 -15.84 33.13
N LEU A 16 2.96 -14.52 33.05
CA LEU A 16 2.49 -13.67 34.13
C LEU A 16 0.99 -13.93 34.36
N THR A 17 0.54 -13.88 35.61
CA THR A 17 -0.89 -13.70 35.88
C THR A 17 -1.34 -12.35 35.31
N GLU A 18 -2.63 -12.19 35.01
CA GLU A 18 -3.16 -10.91 34.51
C GLU A 18 -2.87 -9.75 35.48
N ALA A 19 -3.01 -10.00 36.79
CA ALA A 19 -2.71 -9.02 37.83
C ALA A 19 -1.23 -8.60 37.82
N ASP A 20 -0.30 -9.55 37.70
CA ASP A 20 1.13 -9.25 37.63
C ASP A 20 1.47 -8.52 36.33
N ALA A 21 0.88 -8.92 35.20
CA ALA A 21 1.04 -8.23 33.93
C ALA A 21 0.59 -6.76 34.02
N LEU A 22 -0.57 -6.50 34.64
CA LEU A 22 -1.08 -5.14 34.86
C LEU A 22 -0.14 -4.30 35.74
N VAL A 23 0.40 -4.87 36.80
CA VAL A 23 1.37 -4.18 37.67
C VAL A 23 2.63 -3.81 36.88
N GLN A 24 3.16 -4.74 36.08
CA GLN A 24 4.34 -4.47 35.25
C GLN A 24 4.05 -3.42 34.17
N MET A 25 2.89 -3.49 33.51
CA MET A 25 2.44 -2.51 32.53
C MET A 25 2.35 -1.11 33.13
N ARG A 26 1.74 -0.96 34.31
CA ARG A 26 1.63 0.34 35.00
C ARG A 26 2.99 0.93 35.37
N LYS A 27 3.95 0.09 35.78
CA LYS A 27 5.32 0.54 36.11
C LYS A 27 6.10 0.98 34.88
N ALA A 28 5.86 0.36 33.73
CA ALA A 28 6.55 0.66 32.48
C ALA A 28 5.84 1.74 31.62
N ALA A 29 4.57 2.03 31.90
CA ALA A 29 3.76 2.94 31.10
C ALA A 29 4.29 4.39 31.16
N VAL A 30 4.27 5.04 30.00
CA VAL A 30 4.53 6.48 29.89
C VAL A 30 3.18 7.20 29.83
N PRO A 31 2.86 8.08 30.80
CA PRO A 31 1.58 8.77 30.82
C PRO A 31 1.50 9.82 29.70
N ILE A 32 0.46 9.72 28.87
CA ILE A 32 0.15 10.68 27.80
C ILE A 32 -0.85 11.70 28.32
N ARG A 33 -0.52 12.99 28.31
CA ARG A 33 -1.34 14.02 28.98
C ARG A 33 -2.54 14.50 28.17
N THR A 34 -2.47 14.37 26.85
CA THR A 34 -3.50 14.81 25.91
C THR A 34 -3.37 14.06 24.58
N VAL A 35 -4.46 13.98 23.83
CA VAL A 35 -4.45 13.49 22.44
C VAL A 35 -4.38 14.63 21.42
N GLU A 36 -4.50 15.89 21.85
CA GLU A 36 -4.49 17.03 20.95
C GLU A 36 -3.10 17.28 20.35
N ALA A 37 -3.05 17.52 19.04
CA ALA A 37 -1.79 17.80 18.34
C ALA A 37 -1.16 19.15 18.71
N LYS A 38 -1.97 20.10 19.21
CA LYS A 38 -1.50 21.41 19.64
C LYS A 38 -0.86 21.30 21.02
N GLY A 39 0.31 21.91 21.17
CA GLY A 39 0.99 22.04 22.46
C GLY A 39 2.34 21.35 22.49
N ASP A 40 2.72 20.90 23.68
CA ASP A 40 4.04 20.36 23.98
C ASP A 40 4.07 18.83 23.80
N PHE A 41 5.25 18.30 23.43
CA PHE A 41 5.51 16.87 23.19
C PHE A 41 6.40 16.21 24.25
N ARG A 42 6.67 16.86 25.40
CA ARG A 42 7.54 16.29 26.46
C ARG A 42 7.12 14.89 26.92
N ASP A 43 5.82 14.59 26.97
CA ASP A 43 5.27 13.28 27.31
C ASP A 43 5.46 12.22 26.20
N LEU A 44 5.76 12.63 24.96
CA LEU A 44 6.11 11.75 23.83
C LEU A 44 7.62 11.56 23.66
N GLU A 45 8.46 12.37 24.30
CA GLU A 45 9.92 12.27 24.15
C GLU A 45 10.50 10.86 24.46
N PRO A 46 9.97 10.07 25.42
CA PRO A 46 10.39 8.68 25.61
C PRO A 46 10.26 7.81 24.36
N LEU A 47 9.29 8.09 23.46
CA LEU A 47 9.11 7.35 22.21
C LEU A 47 10.28 7.54 21.25
N ARG A 48 10.99 8.67 21.33
CA ARG A 48 12.12 8.97 20.43
C ARG A 48 13.20 7.91 20.53
N ARG A 49 13.51 7.45 21.74
CA ARG A 49 14.49 6.37 21.97
C ARG A 49 13.98 5.03 21.45
N ALA A 50 12.70 4.73 21.64
CA ALA A 50 12.10 3.47 21.21
C ALA A 50 12.05 3.37 19.68
N ILE A 51 11.62 4.43 19.01
CA ILE A 51 11.54 4.52 17.54
C ILE A 51 12.94 4.57 16.91
N GLY A 52 13.87 5.27 17.55
CA GLY A 52 15.27 5.29 17.15
C GLY A 52 15.48 5.75 15.70
N GLY A 53 16.21 4.94 14.93
CA GLY A 53 16.61 5.22 13.55
C GLY A 53 15.59 4.85 12.48
N ALA A 54 14.37 4.45 12.85
CA ALA A 54 13.36 3.97 11.91
C ALA A 54 13.11 4.97 10.78
N LYS A 55 12.93 4.42 9.57
CA LYS A 55 12.61 5.17 8.35
C LYS A 55 11.12 5.14 8.05
N ILE A 56 10.42 4.11 8.54
CA ILE A 56 8.98 3.98 8.45
C ILE A 56 8.44 3.71 9.85
N VAL A 57 7.49 4.51 10.29
CA VAL A 57 6.74 4.29 11.54
C VAL A 57 5.30 4.00 11.18
N GLY A 58 4.80 2.82 11.55
CA GLY A 58 3.38 2.49 11.41
C GLY A 58 2.61 2.99 12.61
N LEU A 59 1.54 3.75 12.39
CA LEU A 59 0.59 4.17 13.42
C LEU A 59 -0.71 3.42 13.21
N GLY A 60 -0.93 2.41 14.04
CA GLY A 60 -2.10 1.54 14.05
C GLY A 60 -3.27 2.16 14.80
N GLU A 61 -4.48 2.01 14.27
CA GLU A 61 -5.73 2.28 14.97
C GLU A 61 -6.49 1.01 15.30
N ALA A 62 -7.00 0.93 16.54
CA ALA A 62 -7.84 -0.18 16.99
C ALA A 62 -9.24 -0.17 16.37
N THR A 63 -9.73 1.02 16.00
CA THR A 63 -10.96 1.20 15.24
C THR A 63 -10.80 2.36 14.27
N HIS A 64 -11.59 2.33 13.21
CA HIS A 64 -11.72 3.37 12.20
C HIS A 64 -12.63 4.54 12.61
N GLY A 65 -13.25 4.50 13.80
CA GLY A 65 -14.27 5.46 14.21
C GLY A 65 -14.10 6.00 15.63
N SER A 66 -12.87 6.00 16.15
CA SER A 66 -12.52 6.54 17.46
C SER A 66 -11.83 7.90 17.31
N ARG A 67 -12.50 8.96 17.76
CA ARG A 67 -12.02 10.35 17.73
C ARG A 67 -10.66 10.51 18.38
N GLU A 68 -10.50 10.03 19.61
CA GLU A 68 -9.29 10.21 20.42
C GLU A 68 -8.09 9.48 19.80
N ILE A 69 -8.33 8.35 19.12
CA ILE A 69 -7.27 7.62 18.40
C ILE A 69 -6.80 8.46 17.21
N PHE A 70 -7.70 9.07 16.44
CA PHE A 70 -7.31 9.90 15.29
C PHE A 70 -6.58 11.16 15.75
N GLN A 71 -7.08 11.83 16.80
CA GLN A 71 -6.39 12.96 17.41
C GLN A 71 -4.98 12.57 17.88
N MET A 72 -4.84 11.45 18.58
CA MET A 72 -3.54 10.96 19.04
C MET A 72 -2.60 10.63 17.88
N LYS A 73 -3.10 10.04 16.79
CA LYS A 73 -2.28 9.75 15.61
C LYS A 73 -1.84 11.02 14.88
N HIS A 74 -2.68 12.06 14.83
CA HIS A 74 -2.26 13.39 14.38
C HIS A 74 -1.15 13.95 15.30
N ARG A 75 -1.33 13.90 16.62
CA ARG A 75 -0.31 14.35 17.59
C ARG A 75 1.02 13.60 17.44
N LEU A 76 0.98 12.28 17.28
CA LEU A 76 2.17 11.46 17.02
C LEU A 76 2.84 11.83 15.70
N PHE A 77 2.07 12.07 14.64
CA PHE A 77 2.62 12.52 13.37
C PHE A 77 3.34 13.86 13.51
N ALA A 78 2.73 14.84 14.18
CA ALA A 78 3.35 16.14 14.45
C ALA A 78 4.66 16.00 15.25
N PHE A 79 4.67 15.17 16.29
CA PHE A 79 5.88 14.85 17.04
C PHE A 79 6.99 14.23 16.16
N LEU A 80 6.63 13.27 15.30
CA LEU A 80 7.58 12.61 14.40
C LEU A 80 8.16 13.58 13.37
N VAL A 81 7.35 14.51 12.86
CA VAL A 81 7.79 15.58 11.97
C VAL A 81 8.78 16.49 12.69
N GLU A 82 8.38 17.07 13.82
CA GLU A 82 9.15 18.13 14.49
C GLU A 82 10.40 17.62 15.23
N ARG A 83 10.37 16.38 15.74
CA ARG A 83 11.42 15.85 16.61
C ARG A 83 12.28 14.78 15.93
N MET A 84 11.76 14.15 14.88
CA MET A 84 12.41 12.99 14.25
C MET A 84 12.58 13.12 12.73
N GLY A 85 12.13 14.22 12.13
CA GLY A 85 12.34 14.54 10.71
C GLY A 85 11.54 13.66 9.76
N PHE A 86 10.36 13.21 10.17
CA PHE A 86 9.39 12.58 9.27
C PHE A 86 8.76 13.61 8.33
N THR A 87 8.50 13.23 7.09
CA THR A 87 8.06 14.18 6.05
C THR A 87 6.94 13.66 5.16
N VAL A 88 6.60 12.38 5.26
CA VAL A 88 5.56 11.77 4.42
C VAL A 88 4.49 11.16 5.31
N PHE A 89 3.25 11.60 5.08
CA PHE A 89 2.06 11.01 5.64
C PHE A 89 1.48 10.00 4.64
N ALA A 90 1.72 8.71 4.89
CA ALA A 90 1.17 7.63 4.09
C ALA A 90 -0.11 7.10 4.73
N LEU A 91 -1.21 7.09 3.98
CA LEU A 91 -2.52 6.64 4.46
C LEU A 91 -2.88 5.28 3.85
N GLU A 92 -3.55 4.43 4.64
CA GLU A 92 -4.27 3.24 4.17
C GLU A 92 -5.49 3.64 3.31
N SER A 93 -5.17 4.22 2.15
CA SER A 93 -6.11 4.76 1.19
C SER A 93 -5.60 4.47 -0.20
N SER A 94 -6.53 4.25 -1.13
CA SER A 94 -6.23 4.14 -2.54
C SER A 94 -5.46 5.38 -3.00
N MET A 95 -4.25 5.18 -3.51
CA MET A 95 -3.35 6.25 -3.95
C MET A 95 -4.04 7.41 -4.71
N PRO A 96 -4.88 7.18 -5.75
CA PRO A 96 -5.50 8.28 -6.49
C PRO A 96 -6.38 9.21 -5.65
N LYS A 97 -6.97 8.71 -4.56
CA LYS A 97 -7.84 9.52 -3.70
C LYS A 97 -7.07 10.54 -2.88
N THR A 98 -5.78 10.30 -2.65
CA THR A 98 -4.91 11.20 -1.86
C THR A 98 -4.27 12.32 -2.68
N ILE A 99 -4.36 12.28 -4.02
CA ILE A 99 -3.77 13.32 -4.89
C ILE A 99 -4.33 14.71 -4.57
N ALA A 100 -5.65 14.81 -4.34
CA ALA A 100 -6.30 16.06 -3.97
C ALA A 100 -5.88 16.55 -2.57
N MET A 101 -5.69 15.63 -1.62
CA MET A 101 -5.18 15.95 -0.28
C MET A 101 -3.74 16.48 -0.34
N ASP A 102 -2.86 15.84 -1.10
CA ASP A 102 -1.47 16.29 -1.27
C ASP A 102 -1.40 17.64 -1.99
N ARG A 103 -2.26 17.87 -2.99
CA ARG A 103 -2.37 19.20 -3.64
C ARG A 103 -2.74 20.27 -2.62
N TYR A 104 -3.77 20.05 -1.81
CA TYR A 104 -4.15 20.99 -0.76
C TYR A 104 -2.99 21.24 0.23
N VAL A 105 -2.32 20.18 0.69
CA VAL A 105 -1.20 20.30 1.63
C VAL A 105 -0.01 21.05 1.04
N THR A 106 0.25 20.92 -0.26
CA THR A 106 1.42 21.52 -0.93
C THR A 106 1.15 22.94 -1.45
N THR A 107 -0.06 23.24 -1.89
CA THR A 107 -0.38 24.53 -2.53
C THR A 107 -1.45 25.34 -1.79
N GLY A 108 -2.29 24.71 -0.96
CA GLY A 108 -3.49 25.31 -0.38
C GLY A 108 -4.67 25.41 -1.34
N GLU A 109 -4.55 24.86 -2.55
CA GLU A 109 -5.62 24.89 -3.56
C GLU A 109 -6.53 23.66 -3.46
N GLY A 110 -7.78 23.84 -3.89
CA GLY A 110 -8.80 22.79 -3.94
C GLY A 110 -9.80 22.89 -2.78
N ASP A 111 -10.84 22.07 -2.88
CA ASP A 111 -11.83 21.90 -1.82
C ASP A 111 -11.38 20.76 -0.90
N LEU A 112 -10.98 21.12 0.33
CA LEU A 112 -10.50 20.16 1.31
C LEU A 112 -11.58 19.16 1.71
N ASP A 113 -12.82 19.63 1.92
CA ASP A 113 -13.91 18.78 2.37
C ASP A 113 -14.26 17.77 1.26
N ALA A 114 -14.27 18.21 0.00
CA ALA A 114 -14.39 17.31 -1.15
C ALA A 114 -13.22 16.33 -1.27
N ALA A 115 -11.98 16.77 -1.01
CA ALA A 115 -10.80 15.90 -1.08
C ALA A 115 -10.81 14.79 -0.02
N VAL A 116 -11.28 15.11 1.20
CA VAL A 116 -11.46 14.14 2.28
C VAL A 116 -12.61 13.19 1.97
N LYS A 117 -13.74 13.70 1.49
CA LYS A 117 -14.90 12.87 1.11
C LYS A 117 -14.64 11.96 -0.09
N ALA A 118 -13.78 12.38 -1.02
CA ALA A 118 -13.43 11.63 -2.23
C ALA A 118 -12.75 10.27 -1.95
N GLN A 119 -12.34 10.01 -0.69
CA GLN A 119 -11.87 8.71 -0.23
C GLN A 119 -12.90 7.59 -0.47
N GLY A 120 -14.19 7.93 -0.54
CA GLY A 120 -15.27 6.98 -0.89
C GLY A 120 -15.70 6.07 0.26
N PHE A 121 -15.09 6.22 1.44
CA PHE A 121 -15.44 5.52 2.66
C PHE A 121 -15.52 6.52 3.82
N TRP A 122 -16.51 6.33 4.70
CA TRP A 122 -16.78 7.18 5.86
C TRP A 122 -15.60 7.29 6.84
N THR A 123 -14.73 6.27 6.88
CA THR A 123 -13.63 6.12 7.84
C THR A 123 -12.72 7.34 7.93
N TRP A 124 -12.41 7.98 6.79
CA TRP A 124 -11.53 9.15 6.75
C TRP A 124 -12.29 10.46 6.59
N ASP A 125 -13.60 10.42 6.34
CA ASP A 125 -14.50 11.58 6.22
C ASP A 125 -14.82 12.15 7.61
N THR A 126 -13.81 12.77 8.21
CA THR A 126 -13.80 13.16 9.63
C THR A 126 -13.15 14.54 9.83
N GLU A 127 -13.56 15.22 10.90
CA GLU A 127 -12.95 16.49 11.32
C GLU A 127 -11.47 16.30 11.68
N GLU A 128 -11.11 15.16 12.26
CA GLU A 128 -9.74 14.89 12.71
C GLU A 128 -8.75 14.75 11.54
N VAL A 129 -9.15 14.08 10.45
CA VAL A 129 -8.33 14.01 9.22
C VAL A 129 -8.26 15.38 8.54
N ARG A 130 -9.37 16.13 8.51
CA ARG A 130 -9.40 17.50 7.99
C ARG A 130 -8.43 18.41 8.75
N ASP A 131 -8.47 18.38 10.08
CA ASP A 131 -7.61 19.18 10.95
C ASP A 131 -6.13 18.82 10.80
N LEU A 132 -5.81 17.53 10.61
CA LEU A 132 -4.47 17.09 10.25
C LEU A 132 -4.00 17.73 8.94
N LEU A 133 -4.82 17.70 7.88
CA LEU A 133 -4.44 18.28 6.58
C LEU A 133 -4.26 19.80 6.65
N VAL A 134 -5.09 20.50 7.43
CA VAL A 134 -4.94 21.94 7.70
C VAL A 134 -3.63 22.22 8.45
N TRP A 135 -3.28 21.40 9.45
CA TRP A 135 -2.01 21.52 10.15
C TRP A 135 -0.82 21.29 9.20
N MET A 136 -0.88 20.25 8.35
CA MET A 136 0.16 19.96 7.37
C MET A 136 0.36 21.10 6.37
N TRP A 137 -0.73 21.68 5.85
CA TRP A 137 -0.67 22.87 5.00
C TRP A 137 -0.04 24.07 5.73
N THR A 138 -0.43 24.31 6.98
CA THR A 138 0.13 25.39 7.81
C THR A 138 1.63 25.21 8.03
N TYR A 139 2.08 23.99 8.32
CA TYR A 139 3.49 23.64 8.41
C TYR A 139 4.21 23.93 7.08
N ASN A 140 3.64 23.51 5.95
CA ASN A 140 4.23 23.74 4.63
C ASN A 140 4.30 25.22 4.23
N LYS A 141 3.30 26.01 4.58
CA LYS A 141 3.26 27.45 4.28
C LYS A 141 4.36 28.25 4.99
N ASN A 142 4.82 27.78 6.15
CA ASN A 142 5.86 28.48 6.90
C ASN A 142 7.23 28.34 6.19
N PRO A 143 7.88 29.46 5.78
CA PRO A 143 9.13 29.44 5.03
C PRO A 143 10.33 28.93 5.85
N ARG A 144 10.21 28.86 7.18
CA ARG A 144 11.26 28.30 8.05
C ARG A 144 11.42 26.79 7.87
N HIS A 145 10.36 26.08 7.49
CA HIS A 145 10.42 24.65 7.21
C HIS A 145 10.90 24.42 5.78
N ARG A 146 12.19 24.13 5.62
CA ARG A 146 12.82 23.89 4.30
C ARG A 146 12.32 22.62 3.63
N THR A 147 12.03 21.58 4.42
CA THR A 147 11.46 20.33 3.92
C THR A 147 9.96 20.35 4.11
N LYS A 148 9.22 20.06 3.04
CA LYS A 148 7.75 20.09 3.01
C LYS A 148 7.17 18.69 3.23
N LEU A 149 6.02 18.65 3.88
CA LEU A 149 5.23 17.46 4.12
C LEU A 149 4.48 17.06 2.86
N ARG A 150 4.33 15.76 2.66
CA ARG A 150 3.60 15.15 1.54
C ARG A 150 2.56 14.16 2.06
N VAL A 151 1.46 14.03 1.33
CA VAL A 151 0.43 13.02 1.57
C VAL A 151 0.48 11.99 0.45
N VAL A 152 0.44 10.70 0.79
CA VAL A 152 0.39 9.61 -0.19
C VAL A 152 -0.57 8.52 0.28
N GLY A 153 -1.37 7.97 -0.62
CA GLY A 153 -2.12 6.74 -0.39
C GLY A 153 -1.28 5.57 -0.89
N VAL A 154 -1.23 4.49 -0.12
CA VAL A 154 -0.40 3.31 -0.47
C VAL A 154 -1.21 2.08 -0.85
N ASP A 155 -2.53 2.18 -0.82
CA ASP A 155 -3.42 1.09 -1.20
C ASP A 155 -3.70 1.09 -2.71
N MET A 156 -3.98 -0.09 -3.26
CA MET A 156 -4.18 -0.30 -4.69
C MET A 156 -5.64 -0.52 -5.09
N GLN A 157 -6.56 -0.48 -4.13
CA GLN A 157 -7.93 -0.98 -4.27
C GLN A 157 -8.86 -0.25 -5.26
N ASP A 158 -8.45 0.86 -5.87
CA ASP A 158 -9.26 1.69 -6.78
C ASP A 158 -8.51 1.97 -8.11
N ALA A 159 -8.45 0.95 -8.95
CA ALA A 159 -7.82 1.01 -10.28
C ALA A 159 -8.51 2.01 -11.22
N TYR A 160 -9.83 2.21 -11.08
CA TYR A 160 -10.61 3.10 -11.95
C TYR A 160 -10.27 4.56 -11.72
N SER A 161 -10.35 5.00 -10.47
CA SER A 161 -9.98 6.38 -10.14
C SER A 161 -8.51 6.66 -10.44
N LEU A 162 -7.66 5.63 -10.33
CA LEU A 162 -6.27 5.70 -10.71
C LEU A 162 -6.09 5.96 -12.21
N TRP A 163 -6.79 5.17 -13.02
CA TRP A 163 -6.79 5.32 -14.47
C TRP A 163 -7.33 6.68 -14.92
N GLU A 164 -8.45 7.13 -14.35
CA GLU A 164 -9.02 8.46 -14.61
C GLU A 164 -8.00 9.56 -14.34
N LYS A 165 -7.32 9.53 -13.19
CA LYS A 165 -6.31 10.53 -12.82
C LYS A 165 -5.07 10.48 -13.71
N LEU A 166 -4.71 9.29 -14.20
CA LEU A 166 -3.62 9.11 -15.14
C LEU A 166 -3.97 9.73 -16.50
N ILE A 167 -5.14 9.43 -17.04
CA ILE A 167 -5.60 9.97 -18.33
C ILE A 167 -5.81 11.49 -18.26
N GLU A 168 -6.39 12.02 -17.18
CA GLU A 168 -6.48 13.47 -16.94
C GLU A 168 -5.11 14.15 -17.05
N ARG A 169 -4.09 13.58 -16.41
CA ARG A 169 -2.72 14.12 -16.42
C ARG A 169 -2.07 14.03 -17.80
N ILE A 170 -2.21 12.90 -18.49
CA ILE A 170 -1.67 12.72 -19.85
C ILE A 170 -2.30 13.72 -20.83
N ARG A 171 -3.63 13.88 -20.77
CA ARG A 171 -4.35 14.90 -21.58
C ARG A 171 -3.88 16.31 -21.23
N ALA A 172 -3.74 16.63 -19.94
CA ALA A 172 -3.27 17.93 -19.50
C ALA A 172 -1.85 18.23 -20.03
N ALA A 173 -0.96 17.24 -20.09
CA ALA A 173 0.38 17.39 -20.65
C ALA A 173 0.41 17.69 -22.16
N GLY A 174 -0.75 17.69 -22.84
CA GLY A 174 -0.88 18.03 -24.25
C GLY A 174 -0.61 16.85 -25.20
N VAL A 175 -0.60 15.62 -24.68
CA VAL A 175 -0.46 14.41 -25.48
C VAL A 175 -1.77 14.18 -26.23
N LYS A 176 -1.73 14.31 -27.57
CA LYS A 176 -2.89 14.16 -28.47
C LYS A 176 -2.87 12.83 -29.24
N ASP A 177 -2.25 11.81 -28.63
CA ASP A 177 -2.11 10.49 -29.24
C ASP A 177 -3.49 9.80 -29.30
N PRO A 178 -3.95 9.32 -30.49
CA PRO A 178 -5.15 8.50 -30.58
C PRO A 178 -5.17 7.30 -29.62
N ALA A 179 -3.99 6.79 -29.25
CA ALA A 179 -3.83 5.73 -28.27
C ALA A 179 -4.37 6.11 -26.87
N VAL A 180 -4.45 7.40 -26.53
CA VAL A 180 -5.08 7.85 -25.27
C VAL A 180 -6.54 7.43 -25.22
N GLU A 181 -7.30 7.74 -26.28
CA GLU A 181 -8.74 7.45 -26.33
C GLU A 181 -9.00 5.97 -26.56
N GLU A 182 -8.17 5.31 -27.38
CA GLU A 182 -8.23 3.86 -27.56
C GLU A 182 -7.98 3.12 -26.23
N THR A 183 -6.86 3.41 -25.55
CA THR A 183 -6.53 2.73 -24.29
C THR A 183 -7.54 3.06 -23.19
N ASN A 184 -8.04 4.30 -23.15
CA ASN A 184 -9.09 4.68 -22.22
C ASN A 184 -10.39 3.89 -22.47
N TRP A 185 -10.77 3.72 -23.74
CA TRP A 185 -11.90 2.86 -24.10
C TRP A 185 -11.66 1.42 -23.63
N TYR A 186 -10.52 0.80 -23.96
CA TYR A 186 -10.18 -0.55 -23.50
C TYR A 186 -10.26 -0.71 -21.98
N PHE A 187 -9.73 0.25 -21.23
CA PHE A 187 -9.78 0.23 -19.77
C PHE A 187 -11.21 0.28 -19.23
N THR A 188 -12.04 1.20 -19.75
CA THR A 188 -13.46 1.32 -19.35
C THR A 188 -14.28 0.08 -19.71
N GLN A 189 -13.92 -0.61 -20.79
CA GLN A 189 -14.59 -1.81 -21.27
C GLN A 189 -14.10 -3.10 -20.60
N MET A 190 -13.00 -3.06 -19.84
CA MET A 190 -12.37 -4.24 -19.25
C MET A 190 -13.34 -5.10 -18.43
N HIS A 191 -14.24 -4.47 -17.67
CA HIS A 191 -15.27 -5.19 -16.91
C HIS A 191 -16.42 -5.73 -17.76
N ALA A 192 -16.86 -4.97 -18.77
CA ALA A 192 -18.03 -5.35 -19.58
C ALA A 192 -17.71 -6.46 -20.59
N HIS A 193 -16.46 -6.56 -21.03
CA HIS A 193 -16.07 -7.39 -22.17
C HIS A 193 -15.00 -8.44 -21.86
N HIS A 194 -14.63 -8.65 -20.59
CA HIS A 194 -13.63 -9.64 -20.16
C HIS A 194 -12.27 -9.49 -20.86
N PHE A 195 -11.84 -8.25 -21.12
CA PHE A 195 -10.51 -8.01 -21.70
C PHE A 195 -9.39 -8.49 -20.78
N ASP A 196 -8.30 -8.96 -21.38
CA ASP A 196 -7.11 -9.40 -20.66
C ASP A 196 -6.43 -8.22 -19.97
N GLY A 197 -6.32 -8.28 -18.64
CA GLY A 197 -5.66 -7.26 -17.83
C GLY A 197 -4.20 -7.04 -18.22
N ALA A 198 -3.52 -8.06 -18.78
CA ALA A 198 -2.16 -7.93 -19.28
C ALA A 198 -2.09 -7.07 -20.55
N GLU A 199 -3.07 -7.18 -21.45
CA GLU A 199 -3.16 -6.34 -22.65
C GLU A 199 -3.43 -4.88 -22.29
N VAL A 200 -4.38 -4.65 -21.38
CA VAL A 200 -4.68 -3.31 -20.86
C VAL A 200 -3.45 -2.68 -20.21
N LEU A 201 -2.70 -3.46 -19.43
CA LEU A 201 -1.48 -2.98 -18.78
C LEU A 201 -0.36 -2.67 -19.78
N ALA A 202 -0.19 -3.47 -20.83
CA ALA A 202 0.80 -3.19 -21.89
C ALA A 202 0.49 -1.87 -22.59
N LYS A 203 -0.77 -1.66 -23.01
CA LYS A 203 -1.22 -0.40 -23.61
C LYS A 203 -1.02 0.79 -22.66
N ALA A 204 -1.33 0.61 -21.37
CA ALA A 204 -1.10 1.62 -20.35
C ALA A 204 0.39 1.99 -20.21
N HIS A 205 1.28 1.00 -20.19
CA HIS A 205 2.73 1.21 -20.13
C HIS A 205 3.25 2.01 -21.32
N ASP A 206 2.89 1.61 -22.54
CA ASP A 206 3.31 2.30 -23.76
C ASP A 206 2.83 3.75 -23.78
N LEU A 207 1.58 3.98 -23.36
CA LEU A 207 1.00 5.32 -23.28
C LEU A 207 1.74 6.20 -22.26
N ILE A 208 2.06 5.66 -21.07
CA ILE A 208 2.81 6.38 -20.04
C ILE A 208 4.22 6.70 -20.52
N ALA A 209 4.90 5.76 -21.18
CA ALA A 209 6.22 5.97 -21.76
C ALA A 209 6.19 7.10 -22.81
N ALA A 210 5.21 7.09 -23.71
CA ALA A 210 5.02 8.13 -24.72
C ALA A 210 4.68 9.51 -24.10
N ALA A 211 3.91 9.55 -23.02
CA ALA A 211 3.53 10.78 -22.34
C ALA A 211 4.64 11.39 -21.46
N THR A 212 5.59 10.57 -21.00
CA THR A 212 6.61 10.96 -20.03
C THR A 212 7.43 12.20 -20.44
N PRO A 213 7.93 12.35 -21.68
CA PRO A 213 8.67 13.55 -22.09
C PRO A 213 7.84 14.84 -21.99
N ALA A 214 6.56 14.79 -22.37
CA ALA A 214 5.67 15.94 -22.31
C ALA A 214 5.36 16.33 -20.86
N VAL A 215 5.10 15.35 -20.00
CA VAL A 215 4.83 15.57 -18.57
C VAL A 215 6.07 16.15 -17.88
N ARG A 216 7.26 15.59 -18.16
CA ARG A 216 8.53 16.10 -17.63
C ARG A 216 8.74 17.56 -17.99
N LYS A 217 8.52 17.92 -19.27
CA LYS A 217 8.69 19.29 -19.76
C LYS A 217 7.73 20.28 -19.08
N ARG A 218 6.50 19.85 -18.78
CA ARG A 218 5.44 20.73 -18.28
C ARG A 218 5.39 20.83 -16.75
N GLU A 219 5.63 19.73 -16.05
CA GLU A 219 5.42 19.61 -14.60
C GLU A 219 6.67 19.15 -13.83
N GLY A 220 7.76 18.81 -14.52
CA GLY A 220 9.04 18.44 -13.90
C GLY A 220 9.14 16.99 -13.45
N GLU A 221 10.23 16.68 -12.74
CA GLU A 221 10.60 15.29 -12.35
C GLU A 221 9.64 14.66 -11.34
N ASP A 222 9.10 15.44 -10.40
CA ASP A 222 8.18 14.92 -9.39
C ASP A 222 6.88 14.41 -10.02
N ALA A 223 6.42 15.03 -11.11
CA ALA A 223 5.27 14.58 -11.87
C ALA A 223 5.56 13.28 -12.64
N VAL A 224 6.78 13.12 -13.17
CA VAL A 224 7.21 11.86 -13.80
C VAL A 224 7.26 10.73 -12.77
N ARG A 225 7.81 10.98 -11.58
CA ARG A 225 7.80 9.98 -10.51
C ARG A 225 6.38 9.65 -10.08
N LEU A 226 5.48 10.62 -9.98
CA LEU A 226 4.07 10.35 -9.68
C LEU A 226 3.42 9.44 -10.76
N LEU A 227 3.69 9.67 -12.04
CA LEU A 227 3.22 8.79 -13.12
C LEU A 227 3.74 7.35 -12.97
N GLN A 228 5.03 7.18 -12.67
CA GLN A 228 5.62 5.86 -12.42
C GLN A 228 5.00 5.19 -11.18
N TYR A 229 4.62 5.98 -10.18
CA TYR A 229 3.90 5.45 -9.02
C TYR A 229 2.52 4.95 -9.41
N GLN A 230 1.79 5.76 -10.17
CA GLN A 230 0.45 5.42 -10.68
C GLN A 230 0.51 4.12 -11.49
N GLU A 231 1.52 3.97 -12.35
CA GLU A 231 1.74 2.73 -13.10
C GLU A 231 1.98 1.53 -12.18
N THR A 232 2.84 1.70 -11.15
CA THR A 232 3.14 0.64 -10.18
C THR A 232 1.88 0.18 -9.44
N ILE A 233 1.05 1.12 -8.98
CA ILE A 233 -0.23 0.80 -8.33
C ILE A 233 -1.18 0.13 -9.32
N LEU A 234 -1.22 0.58 -10.58
CA LEU A 234 -2.11 0.01 -11.58
C LEU A 234 -1.76 -1.45 -11.88
N ARG A 235 -0.47 -1.76 -12.01
CA ARG A 235 0.05 -3.13 -12.17
C ARG A 235 -0.42 -4.03 -11.02
N GLN A 236 -0.30 -3.56 -9.78
CA GLN A 236 -0.76 -4.28 -8.60
C GLN A 236 -2.28 -4.46 -8.59
N ALA A 237 -3.02 -3.43 -9.02
CA ALA A 237 -4.47 -3.44 -9.03
C ALA A 237 -5.08 -4.41 -10.03
N LEU A 238 -4.49 -4.49 -11.22
CA LEU A 238 -4.89 -5.47 -12.23
C LEU A 238 -4.49 -6.89 -11.82
N ALA A 239 -3.38 -7.06 -11.11
CA ALA A 239 -2.98 -8.37 -10.57
C ALA A 239 -3.92 -8.87 -9.47
N ASP A 240 -4.46 -7.98 -8.60
CA ASP A 240 -5.23 -8.39 -7.41
C ASP A 240 -6.51 -9.18 -7.71
N GLY A 241 -7.05 -9.14 -8.94
CA GLY A 241 -8.12 -10.03 -9.43
C GLY A 241 -9.45 -10.07 -8.64
N ARG A 242 -9.53 -9.38 -7.49
CA ARG A 242 -10.64 -9.38 -6.53
C ARG A 242 -11.72 -8.35 -6.84
N LYS A 243 -11.47 -7.45 -7.79
CA LYS A 243 -12.41 -6.39 -8.21
C LYS A 243 -12.58 -6.26 -9.73
N THR A 244 -12.18 -7.26 -10.51
CA THR A 244 -12.90 -7.52 -11.75
C THR A 244 -14.09 -8.38 -11.38
N SER A 245 -15.30 -7.91 -11.63
CA SER A 245 -16.57 -8.59 -11.34
C SER A 245 -16.75 -9.95 -12.06
N ALA A 246 -15.67 -10.56 -12.55
CA ALA A 246 -15.64 -11.79 -13.34
C ALA A 246 -15.34 -13.05 -12.51
N ARG A 247 -15.12 -12.93 -11.20
CA ARG A 247 -14.79 -14.11 -10.39
C ARG A 247 -15.96 -15.07 -10.21
N GLU A 248 -17.19 -14.59 -10.32
CA GLU A 248 -18.38 -15.44 -10.26
C GLU A 248 -18.70 -16.13 -11.60
N SER A 249 -18.24 -15.61 -12.75
CA SER A 249 -18.47 -16.25 -14.07
C SER A 249 -17.40 -17.26 -14.47
N MET A 250 -16.15 -17.10 -14.00
CA MET A 250 -15.05 -18.00 -14.40
C MET A 250 -14.90 -19.27 -13.57
N LEU A 251 -15.50 -19.35 -12.37
CA LEU A 251 -15.36 -20.52 -11.51
C LEU A 251 -16.23 -21.71 -11.91
N ASP A 252 -17.23 -21.51 -12.79
CA ASP A 252 -18.15 -22.58 -13.20
C ASP A 252 -17.68 -23.38 -14.42
N GLU A 253 -16.84 -22.82 -15.31
CA GLU A 253 -16.54 -23.48 -16.60
C GLU A 253 -15.24 -24.30 -16.66
N HIS A 254 -14.32 -24.21 -15.69
CA HIS A 254 -12.97 -24.76 -15.84
C HIS A 254 -12.66 -25.97 -14.93
N ARG A 255 -13.53 -26.99 -14.96
CA ARG A 255 -13.25 -28.33 -14.41
C ARG A 255 -12.44 -29.26 -15.36
N GLY A 256 -11.80 -28.76 -16.42
CA GLY A 256 -11.27 -29.61 -17.51
C GLY A 256 -9.84 -29.34 -18.06
N THR A 257 -9.02 -28.45 -17.47
CA THR A 257 -7.82 -27.91 -18.17
C THR A 257 -6.52 -28.72 -18.08
N GLY A 258 -6.58 -30.02 -17.82
CA GLY A 258 -5.38 -30.88 -17.74
C GLY A 258 -4.64 -31.17 -19.07
N LYS A 259 -5.07 -30.63 -20.23
CA LYS A 259 -4.50 -30.99 -21.55
C LYS A 259 -4.04 -29.84 -22.46
N ALA A 260 -4.22 -28.56 -22.09
CA ALA A 260 -3.92 -27.42 -22.98
C ALA A 260 -2.59 -26.68 -22.71
N LEU A 261 -1.84 -27.08 -21.67
CA LEU A 261 -0.62 -26.39 -21.22
C LEU A 261 0.52 -26.26 -22.26
N PRO A 262 0.78 -27.22 -23.17
CA PRO A 262 1.89 -27.11 -24.11
C PRO A 262 1.73 -26.02 -25.20
N ASP A 263 0.51 -25.78 -25.67
CA ASP A 263 0.26 -24.90 -26.83
C ASP A 263 0.28 -23.40 -26.47
N LEU A 264 -0.13 -23.04 -25.25
CA LEU A 264 -0.09 -21.65 -24.75
C LEU A 264 1.35 -21.22 -24.41
N SER A 265 2.14 -22.12 -23.81
CA SER A 265 3.56 -21.88 -23.52
C SER A 265 4.37 -21.63 -24.80
N LYS A 266 3.99 -22.29 -25.91
CA LYS A 266 4.66 -22.14 -27.22
C LYS A 266 4.35 -20.79 -27.88
N LYS A 267 3.09 -20.32 -27.83
CA LYS A 267 2.68 -19.00 -28.35
C LYS A 267 3.25 -17.82 -27.56
N ALA A 268 3.36 -17.95 -26.23
CA ALA A 268 3.99 -16.93 -25.38
C ALA A 268 5.50 -16.82 -25.68
N ALA A 269 6.21 -17.96 -25.78
CA ALA A 269 7.62 -18.00 -26.15
C ALA A 269 7.91 -17.39 -27.54
N GLU A 270 6.99 -17.49 -28.50
CA GLU A 270 7.14 -16.87 -29.83
C GLU A 270 6.97 -15.34 -29.82
N ARG A 271 6.01 -14.81 -29.05
CA ARG A 271 5.84 -13.35 -28.86
C ARG A 271 6.98 -12.69 -28.09
N LEU A 272 7.70 -13.46 -27.28
CA LEU A 272 8.76 -12.95 -26.42
C LEU A 272 10.11 -12.91 -27.15
N LYS A 273 10.35 -13.78 -28.14
CA LYS A 273 11.53 -13.67 -29.02
C LYS A 273 11.72 -12.29 -29.67
N SER A 274 10.68 -11.47 -29.77
CA SER A 274 10.73 -10.10 -30.28
C SER A 274 10.93 -8.98 -29.23
N ALA A 275 11.14 -9.30 -27.95
CA ALA A 275 11.34 -8.29 -26.91
C ALA A 275 12.81 -7.76 -26.90
N PRO A 276 13.02 -6.43 -26.89
CA PRO A 276 14.28 -5.83 -27.34
C PRO A 276 15.45 -5.77 -26.32
N ASP A 277 15.29 -6.13 -25.04
CA ASP A 277 16.39 -6.03 -24.04
C ASP A 277 16.37 -7.19 -23.00
N ALA A 278 17.26 -8.17 -23.18
CA ALA A 278 17.38 -9.33 -22.30
C ALA A 278 17.87 -9.01 -20.87
N PRO A 279 18.85 -8.11 -20.66
CA PRO A 279 19.23 -7.63 -19.33
C PRO A 279 18.12 -6.93 -18.52
N GLU A 280 17.24 -6.18 -19.18
CA GLU A 280 16.09 -5.55 -18.52
C GLU A 280 15.03 -6.58 -18.13
N LEU A 281 14.72 -7.51 -19.04
CA LEU A 281 13.80 -8.63 -18.77
C LEU A 281 14.31 -9.57 -17.67
N ALA A 282 15.61 -9.83 -17.63
CA ALA A 282 16.23 -10.61 -16.57
C ALA A 282 16.08 -9.93 -15.19
N ARG A 283 16.24 -8.60 -15.13
CA ARG A 283 16.03 -7.83 -13.90
C ARG A 283 14.56 -7.85 -13.46
N TRP A 284 13.66 -7.57 -14.39
CA TRP A 284 12.22 -7.64 -14.14
C TRP A 284 11.81 -9.03 -13.64
N GLY A 285 12.42 -10.06 -14.23
CA GLY A 285 12.12 -11.43 -13.85
C GLY A 285 12.65 -11.83 -12.49
N LEU A 286 13.85 -11.40 -12.11
CA LEU A 286 14.35 -11.57 -10.75
C LEU A 286 13.46 -10.88 -9.72
N ASP A 287 12.90 -9.70 -10.04
CA ASP A 287 11.96 -9.00 -9.16
C ASP A 287 10.64 -9.78 -8.99
N ILE A 288 10.10 -10.36 -10.08
CA ILE A 288 8.93 -11.24 -10.02
C ILE A 288 9.21 -12.46 -9.13
N LEU A 289 10.36 -13.10 -9.30
CA LEU A 289 10.76 -14.27 -8.51
C LEU A 289 10.95 -13.93 -7.02
N ALA A 290 11.59 -12.80 -6.73
CA ALA A 290 11.77 -12.32 -5.36
C ALA A 290 10.41 -12.09 -4.68
N ARG A 291 9.49 -11.42 -5.39
CA ARG A 291 8.12 -11.18 -4.93
C ARG A 291 7.37 -12.48 -4.71
N TRP A 292 7.54 -13.47 -5.59
CA TRP A 292 6.92 -14.77 -5.39
C TRP A 292 7.48 -15.55 -4.23
N ASN A 293 8.79 -15.54 -4.04
CA ASN A 293 9.37 -16.18 -2.87
C ASN A 293 8.78 -15.62 -1.57
N GLU A 294 8.49 -14.32 -1.53
CA GLU A 294 7.85 -13.67 -0.39
C GLU A 294 6.35 -14.01 -0.26
N ILE A 295 5.58 -14.01 -1.35
CA ILE A 295 4.17 -14.44 -1.37
C ILE A 295 4.05 -15.89 -0.92
N ALA A 296 4.86 -16.79 -1.49
CA ALA A 296 4.82 -18.20 -1.15
C ALA A 296 5.38 -18.48 0.25
N ALA A 297 6.19 -17.60 0.83
CA ALA A 297 6.61 -17.71 2.23
C ALA A 297 5.49 -17.33 3.22
N ASP A 298 4.42 -16.68 2.77
CA ASP A 298 3.29 -16.31 3.62
C ASP A 298 2.48 -17.55 4.06
N PRO A 299 2.40 -17.87 5.36
CA PRO A 299 1.60 -19.00 5.85
C PRO A 299 0.08 -18.79 5.70
N GLY A 300 -0.38 -17.57 5.42
CA GLY A 300 -1.77 -17.26 5.07
C GLY A 300 -2.12 -17.51 3.59
N MET A 301 -1.12 -17.83 2.77
CA MET A 301 -1.27 -18.01 1.33
C MET A 301 -2.15 -19.22 0.98
N ARG A 302 -3.20 -19.01 0.18
CA ARG A 302 -4.09 -20.08 -0.33
C ARG A 302 -3.93 -20.24 -1.84
N THR A 303 -3.48 -21.42 -2.27
CA THR A 303 -3.27 -21.80 -3.68
C THR A 303 -4.39 -22.73 -4.18
N ARG A 304 -4.52 -22.90 -5.51
CA ARG A 304 -5.44 -23.90 -6.10
C ARG A 304 -5.04 -25.33 -5.72
N GLU A 305 -5.99 -26.27 -5.80
CA GLU A 305 -5.75 -27.69 -5.49
C GLU A 305 -4.53 -28.26 -6.27
N GLY A 306 -3.64 -28.96 -5.57
CA GLY A 306 -2.47 -29.64 -6.13
C GLY A 306 -1.15 -28.84 -6.14
N VAL A 307 -1.22 -27.51 -6.01
CA VAL A 307 -0.05 -26.63 -5.89
C VAL A 307 0.09 -26.12 -4.47
N THR A 308 1.27 -26.26 -3.87
CA THR A 308 1.55 -25.80 -2.50
C THR A 308 2.52 -24.62 -2.52
N PRO A 309 2.49 -23.71 -1.51
CA PRO A 309 3.48 -22.64 -1.41
C PRO A 309 4.92 -23.15 -1.42
N ARG A 310 5.17 -24.36 -0.89
CA ARG A 310 6.48 -25.02 -0.98
C ARG A 310 6.92 -25.28 -2.42
N LYS A 311 6.07 -25.89 -3.25
CA LYS A 311 6.39 -26.18 -4.67
C LYS A 311 6.65 -24.89 -5.46
N LEU A 312 5.91 -23.82 -5.14
CA LEU A 312 6.11 -22.51 -5.75
C LEU A 312 7.46 -21.89 -5.37
N ARG A 313 7.86 -21.99 -4.09
CA ARG A 313 9.21 -21.57 -3.66
C ARG A 313 10.31 -22.38 -4.34
N GLU A 314 10.16 -23.69 -4.42
CA GLU A 314 11.13 -24.57 -5.10
C GLU A 314 11.25 -24.20 -6.59
N ALA A 315 10.14 -23.92 -7.27
CA ALA A 315 10.14 -23.46 -8.66
C ALA A 315 10.79 -22.07 -8.83
N ALA A 316 10.44 -21.10 -7.99
CA ALA A 316 11.03 -19.77 -8.02
C ALA A 316 12.54 -19.79 -7.72
N GLN A 317 12.99 -20.64 -6.80
CA GLN A 317 14.41 -20.87 -6.52
C GLN A 317 15.14 -21.50 -7.71
N ALA A 318 14.53 -22.49 -8.36
CA ALA A 318 15.11 -23.14 -9.54
C ALA A 318 15.31 -22.15 -10.69
N VAL A 319 14.31 -21.30 -10.96
CA VAL A 319 14.43 -20.24 -11.98
C VAL A 319 15.46 -19.19 -11.57
N GLY A 320 15.47 -18.75 -10.30
CA GLY A 320 16.42 -17.74 -9.81
C GLY A 320 17.88 -18.21 -9.79
N ALA A 321 18.12 -19.52 -9.87
CA ALA A 321 19.46 -20.11 -9.96
C ALA A 321 20.02 -20.16 -11.41
N LEU A 322 19.19 -19.85 -12.42
CA LEU A 322 19.61 -19.82 -13.82
C LEU A 322 20.60 -18.67 -14.04
N LYS A 323 21.72 -18.99 -14.71
CA LYS A 323 22.82 -18.04 -14.97
C LYS A 323 22.80 -17.49 -16.39
N ASP A 324 22.21 -18.23 -17.32
CA ASP A 324 22.03 -17.77 -18.69
C ASP A 324 20.85 -16.79 -18.77
N ALA A 325 21.05 -15.66 -19.45
CA ALA A 325 20.05 -14.60 -19.51
C ALA A 325 18.79 -15.02 -20.27
N ASN A 326 18.90 -15.89 -21.27
CA ASN A 326 17.76 -16.36 -22.05
C ASN A 326 16.99 -17.45 -21.30
N GLU A 327 17.70 -18.33 -20.59
CA GLU A 327 17.07 -19.34 -19.72
C GLU A 327 16.36 -18.69 -18.54
N LEU A 328 17.01 -17.73 -17.86
CA LEU A 328 16.43 -16.98 -16.75
C LEU A 328 15.16 -16.26 -17.22
N ARG A 329 15.24 -15.56 -18.34
CA ARG A 329 14.10 -14.91 -18.97
C ARG A 329 12.96 -15.89 -19.23
N THR A 330 13.24 -17.00 -19.91
CA THR A 330 12.23 -18.01 -20.26
C THR A 330 11.61 -18.64 -19.01
N GLY A 331 12.43 -18.94 -18.00
CA GLY A 331 11.99 -19.52 -16.75
C GLY A 331 11.12 -18.56 -15.93
N VAL A 332 11.44 -17.27 -15.93
CA VAL A 332 10.61 -16.23 -15.29
C VAL A 332 9.29 -16.11 -16.02
N GLU A 333 9.29 -16.02 -17.36
CA GLU A 333 8.08 -15.88 -18.16
C GLU A 333 7.17 -17.10 -17.99
N PHE A 334 7.75 -18.31 -17.98
CA PHE A 334 7.02 -19.55 -17.72
C PHE A 334 6.47 -19.60 -16.29
N LEU A 335 7.26 -19.17 -15.31
CA LEU A 335 6.76 -19.06 -13.95
C LEU A 335 5.62 -18.04 -13.91
N ALA A 336 5.78 -16.82 -14.44
CA ALA A 336 4.74 -15.79 -14.46
C ALA A 336 3.42 -16.30 -15.06
N VAL A 337 3.47 -17.05 -16.17
CA VAL A 337 2.30 -17.70 -16.77
C VAL A 337 1.71 -18.78 -15.86
N ILE A 338 2.53 -19.67 -15.28
CA ILE A 338 2.06 -20.64 -14.26
C ILE A 338 1.43 -19.92 -13.08
N LEU A 339 1.96 -18.77 -12.70
CA LEU A 339 1.50 -18.03 -11.55
C LEU A 339 0.17 -17.35 -11.85
N ASP A 340 -0.02 -16.76 -13.03
CA ASP A 340 -1.30 -16.21 -13.49
C ASP A 340 -2.40 -17.30 -13.63
N PHE A 341 -2.03 -18.51 -14.01
CA PHE A 341 -3.00 -19.60 -14.26
C PHE A 341 -3.23 -20.55 -13.07
N VAL A 342 -2.21 -20.79 -12.24
CA VAL A 342 -2.20 -21.86 -11.24
C VAL A 342 -2.09 -21.31 -9.82
N ALA A 343 -1.45 -20.14 -9.66
CA ALA A 343 -1.04 -19.65 -8.36
C ALA A 343 -1.44 -18.20 -8.05
N VAL A 344 -2.33 -17.56 -8.83
CA VAL A 344 -3.00 -16.35 -8.32
C VAL A 344 -3.70 -16.83 -7.06
N PRO A 345 -3.24 -16.41 -5.87
CA PRO A 345 -3.92 -16.82 -4.67
C PRO A 345 -5.37 -16.45 -4.81
N ALA A 346 -6.22 -17.17 -4.08
CA ALA A 346 -7.59 -16.73 -3.97
C ALA A 346 -7.69 -15.26 -3.46
N VAL A 347 -6.63 -14.69 -2.89
CA VAL A 347 -6.46 -13.31 -2.44
C VAL A 347 -4.97 -12.94 -2.60
N LEU A 348 -4.59 -12.06 -3.55
CA LEU A 348 -3.22 -11.50 -3.52
C LEU A 348 -3.04 -10.67 -2.25
N PRO A 349 -1.85 -10.70 -1.60
CA PRO A 349 -1.66 -10.04 -0.33
C PRO A 349 -1.63 -8.52 -0.52
N ARG A 350 -2.80 -7.86 -0.38
CA ARG A 350 -2.97 -6.39 -0.35
C ARG A 350 -1.87 -5.71 0.47
N ASP A 351 -1.53 -6.29 1.61
CA ASP A 351 -0.52 -5.81 2.54
C ASP A 351 0.92 -5.89 2.01
N LEU A 352 1.25 -6.89 1.18
CA LEU A 352 2.54 -6.94 0.48
C LEU A 352 2.66 -5.73 -0.44
N PHE A 353 1.58 -5.42 -1.17
CA PHE A 353 1.56 -4.30 -2.12
C PHE A 353 1.66 -2.97 -1.38
N MET A 354 0.93 -2.78 -0.28
CA MET A 354 1.09 -1.61 0.58
C MET A 354 2.51 -1.48 1.16
N ALA A 355 3.15 -2.59 1.56
CA ALA A 355 4.55 -2.59 2.00
C ALA A 355 5.52 -2.15 0.89
N ASP A 356 5.36 -2.70 -0.32
CA ASP A 356 6.14 -2.29 -1.50
C ASP A 356 5.94 -0.81 -1.81
N ASN A 357 4.71 -0.34 -1.75
CA ASN A 357 4.34 1.04 -2.04
C ASN A 357 4.98 2.02 -1.05
N LEU A 358 5.03 1.67 0.24
CA LEU A 358 5.73 2.46 1.25
C LEU A 358 7.24 2.56 0.98
N GLU A 359 7.88 1.44 0.60
CA GLU A 359 9.29 1.45 0.22
C GLU A 359 9.54 2.22 -1.08
N TRP A 360 8.66 2.05 -2.07
CA TRP A 360 8.72 2.71 -3.37
C TRP A 360 8.60 4.23 -3.23
N VAL A 361 7.67 4.71 -2.38
CA VAL A 361 7.56 6.12 -2.04
C VAL A 361 8.88 6.66 -1.50
N ARG A 362 9.53 5.94 -0.57
CA ARG A 362 10.77 6.41 0.06
C ARG A 362 12.01 6.32 -0.84
N LYS A 363 12.05 5.33 -1.74
CA LYS A 363 13.21 5.06 -2.60
C LYS A 363 13.14 5.83 -3.92
N THR A 364 11.93 5.98 -4.46
CA THR A 364 11.72 6.46 -5.82
C THR A 364 10.91 7.76 -5.85
N TYR A 365 9.74 7.81 -5.21
CA TYR A 365 8.87 9.00 -5.31
C TYR A 365 9.47 10.23 -4.62
N LEU A 366 9.84 10.03 -3.36
CA LEU A 366 10.32 11.01 -2.40
C LEU A 366 11.61 10.47 -1.77
N PRO A 367 12.71 10.42 -2.55
CA PRO A 367 13.95 9.77 -2.15
C PRO A 367 14.48 10.26 -0.80
N GLY A 368 14.78 9.32 0.09
CA GLY A 368 15.40 9.61 1.39
C GLY A 368 14.44 10.13 2.46
N SER A 369 13.16 10.28 2.15
CA SER A 369 12.13 10.64 3.12
C SER A 369 12.01 9.66 4.29
N LYS A 370 11.35 10.10 5.36
CA LYS A 370 10.88 9.23 6.44
C LYS A 370 9.35 9.27 6.45
N VAL A 371 8.74 8.08 6.51
CA VAL A 371 7.31 7.88 6.26
C VAL A 371 6.59 7.47 7.53
N VAL A 372 5.45 8.11 7.79
CA VAL A 372 4.49 7.65 8.79
C VAL A 372 3.35 6.96 8.06
N PHE A 373 3.14 5.67 8.34
CA PHE A 373 2.07 4.87 7.74
C PHE A 373 0.89 4.78 8.70
N TRP A 374 -0.19 5.49 8.39
CA TRP A 374 -1.43 5.51 9.15
C TRP A 374 -2.39 4.46 8.60
N ALA A 375 -2.69 3.45 9.41
CA ALA A 375 -3.56 2.34 9.02
C ALA A 375 -4.21 1.68 10.23
N HIS A 376 -5.10 0.72 10.00
CA HIS A 376 -5.61 -0.17 11.05
C HIS A 376 -4.47 -0.99 11.70
N ASN A 377 -4.64 -1.35 12.98
CA ASN A 377 -3.68 -2.21 13.70
C ASN A 377 -3.35 -3.51 12.96
N SER A 378 -4.34 -4.07 12.25
CA SER A 378 -4.18 -5.29 11.45
C SER A 378 -3.20 -5.14 10.30
N HIS A 379 -2.91 -3.92 9.83
CA HIS A 379 -1.90 -3.69 8.80
C HIS A 379 -0.54 -3.35 9.42
N VAL A 380 -0.52 -2.61 10.52
CA VAL A 380 0.70 -2.10 11.16
C VAL A 380 1.45 -3.15 11.99
N GLY A 381 0.75 -4.16 12.54
CA GLY A 381 1.40 -5.19 13.36
C GLY A 381 2.48 -5.99 12.61
N ARG A 382 3.31 -6.76 13.31
CA ARG A 382 4.25 -7.73 12.70
C ARG A 382 3.67 -9.13 12.60
N SER A 383 2.37 -9.26 12.35
CA SER A 383 1.67 -10.55 12.41
C SER A 383 1.83 -11.36 11.12
N ARG A 384 2.15 -12.65 11.28
CA ARG A 384 2.16 -13.72 10.25
C ARG A 384 1.41 -14.94 10.78
N MET A 385 0.17 -14.73 11.22
CA MET A 385 -0.64 -15.80 11.79
C MET A 385 -1.07 -16.80 10.72
N ALA A 386 -0.89 -18.11 10.97
CA ALA A 386 -1.31 -19.14 10.04
C ALA A 386 -2.81 -19.01 9.68
N GLY A 387 -3.13 -19.09 8.40
CA GLY A 387 -4.51 -18.92 7.92
C GLY A 387 -4.98 -17.48 7.71
N HIS A 388 -4.17 -16.48 8.07
CA HIS A 388 -4.41 -15.05 7.80
C HIS A 388 -3.27 -14.45 6.96
N PRO A 389 -3.57 -13.54 6.00
CA PRO A 389 -2.52 -12.87 5.24
C PRO A 389 -1.53 -12.15 6.15
N ALA A 390 -0.25 -12.16 5.78
CA ALA A 390 0.76 -11.38 6.48
C ALA A 390 0.47 -9.88 6.36
N THR A 391 0.77 -9.18 7.45
CA THR A 391 0.51 -7.75 7.62
C THR A 391 1.58 -6.89 6.96
N VAL A 392 1.29 -5.62 6.61
CA VAL A 392 2.30 -4.67 6.09
C VAL A 392 3.52 -4.62 7.01
N GLY A 393 3.27 -4.54 8.32
CA GLY A 393 4.33 -4.47 9.31
C GLY A 393 5.15 -5.76 9.43
N ALA A 394 4.59 -6.93 9.09
CA ALA A 394 5.38 -8.17 8.99
C ALA A 394 6.38 -8.10 7.82
N TYR A 395 5.92 -7.72 6.63
CA TYR A 395 6.80 -7.57 5.46
C TYR A 395 7.89 -6.52 5.71
N LEU A 396 7.51 -5.33 6.19
CA LEU A 396 8.48 -4.27 6.51
C LEU A 396 9.41 -4.65 7.65
N GLY A 397 8.91 -5.36 8.67
CA GLY A 397 9.71 -5.89 9.76
C GLY A 397 10.79 -6.85 9.28
N ASP A 398 10.46 -7.72 8.33
CA ASP A 398 11.41 -8.68 7.76
C ASP A 398 12.48 -8.00 6.91
N ARG A 399 12.08 -7.07 6.04
CA ARG A 399 12.95 -6.38 5.08
C ARG A 399 13.83 -5.31 5.73
N MET A 400 13.28 -4.54 6.66
CA MET A 400 13.92 -3.33 7.20
C MET A 400 14.46 -3.52 8.62
N LYS A 401 14.05 -4.57 9.33
CA LYS A 401 14.40 -4.81 10.74
C LYS A 401 14.09 -3.57 11.60
N THR A 402 15.13 -2.94 12.17
CA THR A 402 15.02 -1.71 12.98
C THR A 402 14.66 -0.47 12.17
N GLY A 403 14.68 -0.56 10.83
CA GLY A 403 14.22 0.49 9.92
C GLY A 403 12.70 0.67 9.90
N TYR A 404 11.93 -0.28 10.45
CA TYR A 404 10.48 -0.18 10.62
C TYR A 404 10.09 -0.24 12.10
N TYR A 405 9.18 0.62 12.55
CA TYR A 405 8.68 0.64 13.92
C TYR A 405 7.14 0.74 13.98
N PRO A 406 6.43 -0.30 14.44
CA PRO A 406 4.98 -0.26 14.61
C PRO A 406 4.58 0.28 15.98
N LEU A 407 3.59 1.16 15.99
CA LEU A 407 2.88 1.63 17.16
C LEU A 407 1.42 1.25 16.99
N GLY A 408 0.93 0.28 17.77
CA GLY A 408 -0.49 -0.04 17.83
C GLY A 408 -1.21 0.82 18.86
N SER A 409 -2.51 1.00 18.68
CA SER A 409 -3.38 1.58 19.72
C SER A 409 -4.31 0.50 20.28
N ALA A 410 -4.83 0.76 21.48
CA ALA A 410 -5.90 0.00 22.10
C ALA A 410 -6.81 0.98 22.84
N PHE A 411 -8.06 0.61 23.04
CA PHE A 411 -9.00 1.34 23.89
C PHE A 411 -9.52 0.39 24.97
N GLY A 412 -9.79 0.94 26.16
CA GLY A 412 -10.27 0.15 27.30
C GLY A 412 -11.80 0.23 27.44
N GLU A 413 -12.34 1.44 27.37
CA GLU A 413 -13.78 1.74 27.49
C GLU A 413 -14.12 2.89 26.54
N GLY A 414 -15.41 3.07 26.24
CA GLY A 414 -15.92 4.22 25.50
C GLY A 414 -16.70 3.83 24.25
N SER A 415 -16.88 4.77 23.32
CA SER A 415 -17.68 4.56 22.12
C SER A 415 -16.92 4.87 20.83
N PHE A 416 -17.24 4.15 19.76
CA PHE A 416 -16.67 4.35 18.43
C PHE A 416 -17.73 4.11 17.35
N ARG A 417 -17.49 4.64 16.14
CA ARG A 417 -18.35 4.39 14.98
C ARG A 417 -17.84 3.23 14.15
N SER A 418 -18.75 2.43 13.61
CA SER A 418 -18.43 1.35 12.66
C SER A 418 -19.65 1.04 11.78
N SER A 419 -19.45 0.27 10.71
CA SER A 419 -20.55 -0.28 9.91
C SER A 419 -21.33 -1.31 10.72
N GLY A 420 -22.64 -1.09 10.90
CA GLY A 420 -23.57 -2.05 11.51
C GLY A 420 -24.12 -3.07 10.51
N GLU A 421 -24.96 -3.98 11.00
CA GLU A 421 -25.52 -5.10 10.23
C GLU A 421 -26.33 -4.67 8.99
N SER A 422 -26.90 -3.46 9.01
CA SER A 422 -27.67 -2.88 7.89
C SER A 422 -26.81 -2.05 6.91
N MET A 423 -25.48 -2.18 6.95
CA MET A 423 -24.50 -1.36 6.22
C MET A 423 -24.52 0.15 6.51
N GLY A 424 -25.33 0.60 7.48
CA GLY A 424 -25.30 1.97 8.01
C GLY A 424 -24.22 2.18 9.08
N ILE A 425 -23.78 3.42 9.28
CA ILE A 425 -22.81 3.76 10.34
C ILE A 425 -23.53 3.89 11.68
N ALA A 426 -23.14 3.05 12.63
CA ALA A 426 -23.69 3.00 13.98
C ALA A 426 -22.60 3.29 15.02
N THR A 427 -23.03 3.66 16.22
CA THR A 427 -22.16 3.87 17.39
C THR A 427 -22.17 2.62 18.25
N PHE A 428 -21.00 2.11 18.58
CA PHE A 428 -20.77 0.95 19.45
C PHE A 428 -20.13 1.42 20.74
N THR A 429 -20.49 0.80 21.86
CA THR A 429 -19.91 1.09 23.19
C THR A 429 -19.35 -0.20 23.77
N VAL A 430 -18.15 -0.11 24.35
CA VAL A 430 -17.43 -1.23 24.97
C VAL A 430 -17.20 -0.93 26.44
#